data_AF-W6JVZ4-F1
#
_entry.id   AF-W6JVZ4-F1
#
_cell.length_a   1.000
_cell.length_b   1.000
_cell.length_c   1.000
_cell.angle_alpha   90.00
_cell.angle_beta   90.00
_cell.angle_gamma   90.00
#
_symmetry.space_group_name_H-M   'P 1'
#
loop_
_entity.id
_entity.type
_entity.pdbx_description
1 polymer ?
#
loop_
_entity_poly.entity_id
_entity_poly.type
_entity_poly.pdbx_seq_one_letter_code
_entity_poly.pdbx_strand_id
1 'polypeptide(L)'
;MLRRLALLVLALFGSTMFLATIAPSAIAEGPACHKTDPQTGVCTIWIEVPPEGGGGGGGGGGGGGGGGGGSNIIVLVIDGQRCTFAGLKNPQPEKNDPVWEGHTDGAIYACEVAPEVRVGSIIAGFQIPFWAAAPPALPPPDPRVLAQQAVDSMNLKAINIGIVPEDRPGSIGIIGLPSWMWVEAPAENTMGPITRSASARGYTVTAVAKVTKIVWNMGDGRTVTCTGPGTPYADSYGKQSSPTCGHTYTRQGRYTVSATSYWTVEWAGIGQTGTIPIDFTTTTNITMGESQVINQR
;
A
#
# COMPACT_ATOMS: atom_id res chain seq x y z
N MET A 1 53.95 -41.93 -41.69
CA MET A 1 52.84 -42.23 -42.62
C MET A 1 51.53 -42.26 -41.82
N LEU A 2 51.02 -41.09 -41.39
CA LEU A 2 49.92 -40.31 -41.99
C LEU A 2 48.66 -41.11 -42.38
N ARG A 3 47.62 -41.03 -41.53
CA ARG A 3 46.17 -41.12 -41.85
C ARG A 3 45.41 -40.46 -40.69
N ARG A 4 45.09 -39.15 -40.78
CA ARG A 4 43.78 -38.54 -41.13
C ARG A 4 42.58 -39.09 -40.33
N LEU A 5 41.90 -38.22 -39.58
CA LEU A 5 40.45 -37.90 -39.61
C LEU A 5 40.11 -37.00 -38.39
N ALA A 6 39.92 -35.69 -38.55
CA ALA A 6 38.62 -35.01 -38.76
C ALA A 6 37.72 -35.01 -37.51
N LEU A 7 37.84 -33.94 -36.72
CA LEU A 7 36.96 -33.59 -35.59
C LEU A 7 35.60 -33.10 -36.12
N LEU A 8 34.53 -33.82 -35.79
CA LEU A 8 33.14 -33.39 -35.92
C LEU A 8 32.68 -32.84 -34.57
N VAL A 9 32.55 -31.53 -34.45
CA VAL A 9 31.92 -30.87 -33.28
C VAL A 9 30.42 -30.79 -33.57
N LEU A 10 29.65 -31.66 -32.92
CA LEU A 10 28.19 -31.65 -32.95
C LEU A 10 27.70 -30.61 -31.92
N ALA A 11 27.21 -29.46 -32.38
CA ALA A 11 26.56 -28.47 -31.52
C ALA A 11 25.11 -28.88 -31.25
N LEU A 12 24.83 -29.36 -30.03
CA LEU A 12 23.47 -29.60 -29.54
C LEU A 12 22.81 -28.24 -29.19
N PHE A 13 21.82 -27.83 -29.98
CA PHE A 13 20.89 -26.76 -29.63
C PHE A 13 19.89 -27.29 -28.59
N GLY A 14 20.11 -26.96 -27.31
CA GLY A 14 19.12 -27.17 -26.25
C GLY A 14 18.01 -26.12 -26.35
N SER A 15 16.85 -26.50 -26.87
CA SER A 15 15.63 -25.68 -26.81
C SER A 15 15.00 -25.80 -25.42
N THR A 16 15.19 -24.79 -24.57
CA THR A 16 14.47 -24.65 -23.30
C THR A 16 13.08 -24.05 -23.57
N MET A 17 12.08 -24.92 -23.62
CA MET A 17 10.67 -24.55 -23.70
C MET A 17 10.25 -24.00 -22.32
N PHE A 18 10.20 -22.67 -22.19
CA PHE A 18 9.65 -21.99 -21.01
C PHE A 18 8.12 -22.20 -20.99
N LEU A 19 7.63 -23.09 -20.13
CA LEU A 19 6.21 -23.13 -19.78
C LEU A 19 5.89 -21.86 -18.97
N ALA A 20 5.21 -20.91 -19.58
CA ALA A 20 4.58 -19.81 -18.87
C ALA A 20 3.39 -20.36 -18.06
N THR A 21 3.58 -20.57 -16.76
CA THR A 21 2.47 -20.82 -15.84
C THR A 21 1.68 -19.53 -15.67
N ILE A 22 0.56 -19.43 -16.38
CA ILE A 22 -0.43 -18.37 -16.16
C ILE A 22 -1.06 -18.66 -14.80
N ALA A 23 -0.56 -18.02 -13.74
CA ALA A 23 -1.22 -18.05 -12.45
C ALA A 23 -2.56 -17.32 -12.60
N PRO A 24 -3.70 -17.96 -12.31
CA PRO A 24 -4.98 -17.26 -12.31
C PRO A 24 -4.89 -16.11 -11.30
N SER A 25 -5.31 -14.92 -11.73
CA SER A 25 -5.51 -13.78 -10.84
C SER A 25 -6.57 -14.17 -9.84
N ALA A 26 -6.19 -14.42 -8.58
CA ALA A 26 -7.13 -14.60 -7.50
C ALA A 26 -7.85 -13.25 -7.30
N ILE A 27 -9.07 -13.17 -7.81
CA ILE A 27 -10.03 -12.17 -7.35
C ILE A 27 -10.17 -12.44 -5.85
N ALA A 28 -9.95 -11.44 -5.01
CA ALA A 28 -10.28 -11.53 -3.59
C ALA A 28 -11.73 -12.02 -3.51
N GLU A 29 -11.93 -13.27 -3.06
CA GLU A 29 -13.26 -13.84 -2.94
C GLU A 29 -14.10 -12.86 -2.13
N GLY A 30 -15.23 -12.44 -2.70
CA GLY A 30 -16.24 -11.72 -1.94
C GLY A 30 -16.63 -12.53 -0.69
N PRO A 31 -17.29 -11.91 0.30
CA PRO A 31 -17.58 -12.56 1.57
C PRO A 31 -18.24 -13.93 1.34
N ALA A 32 -17.54 -14.99 1.75
CA ALA A 32 -18.02 -16.36 1.60
C ALA A 32 -19.28 -16.54 2.45
N CYS A 33 -20.34 -17.04 1.83
CA CYS A 33 -21.61 -17.23 2.49
C CYS A 33 -21.51 -18.30 3.58
N HIS A 34 -21.74 -17.92 4.84
CA HIS A 34 -21.63 -18.86 5.96
C HIS A 34 -22.91 -19.70 6.15
N LYS A 35 -24.08 -19.07 6.00
CA LYS A 35 -25.39 -19.72 6.02
C LYS A 35 -26.31 -18.98 5.06
N THR A 36 -26.96 -19.71 4.17
CA THR A 36 -28.03 -19.18 3.33
C THR A 36 -29.35 -19.52 3.99
N ASP A 37 -30.19 -18.53 4.21
CA ASP A 37 -31.56 -18.74 4.69
C ASP A 37 -32.32 -19.60 3.65
N PRO A 38 -32.82 -20.79 4.02
CA PRO A 38 -33.47 -21.71 3.08
C PRO A 38 -34.85 -21.24 2.59
N GLN A 39 -35.47 -20.23 3.22
CA GLN A 39 -36.75 -19.66 2.78
C GLN A 39 -36.60 -18.39 1.96
N THR A 40 -35.59 -17.55 2.26
CA THR A 40 -35.43 -16.24 1.62
C THR A 40 -34.26 -16.16 0.64
N GLY A 41 -33.35 -17.13 0.65
CA GLY A 41 -32.13 -17.12 -0.17
C GLY A 41 -31.11 -16.06 0.24
N VAL A 42 -31.34 -15.38 1.37
CA VAL A 42 -30.48 -14.32 1.88
C VAL A 42 -29.25 -14.94 2.53
N CYS A 43 -28.08 -14.46 2.13
CA CYS A 43 -26.80 -14.91 2.64
C CYS A 43 -26.39 -14.11 3.88
N THR A 44 -26.08 -14.80 4.98
CA THR A 44 -25.43 -14.17 6.15
C THR A 44 -24.00 -13.77 5.77
N ILE A 45 -23.79 -12.46 5.55
CA ILE A 45 -22.50 -11.86 5.19
C ILE A 45 -21.97 -10.97 6.32
N TRP A 46 -20.65 -10.90 6.42
CA TRP A 46 -19.92 -10.00 7.31
C TRP A 46 -19.58 -8.69 6.57
N ILE A 47 -19.90 -7.52 7.15
CA ILE A 47 -19.42 -6.21 6.66
C ILE A 47 -18.64 -5.50 7.76
N GLU A 48 -17.44 -5.02 7.42
CA GLU A 48 -16.68 -4.09 8.25
C GLU A 48 -17.24 -2.68 7.98
N VAL A 49 -17.68 -1.98 9.02
CA VAL A 49 -18.02 -0.56 8.91
C VAL A 49 -16.71 0.22 9.07
N PRO A 50 -16.25 0.97 8.06
CA PRO A 50 -15.06 1.81 8.21
C PRO A 50 -15.24 2.76 9.40
N PRO A 51 -14.16 3.15 10.11
CA PRO A 51 -14.26 4.23 11.07
C PRO A 51 -14.81 5.48 10.36
N GLU A 52 -15.91 6.04 10.89
CA GLU A 52 -16.40 7.34 10.42
C GLU A 52 -15.26 8.35 10.55
N GLY A 53 -14.86 8.92 9.40
CA GLY A 53 -13.88 9.99 9.36
C GLY A 53 -14.42 11.22 10.09
N GLY A 54 -13.95 11.42 11.32
CA GLY A 54 -14.28 12.59 12.12
C GLY A 54 -13.73 13.88 11.50
N GLY A 55 -14.56 14.56 10.72
CA GLY A 55 -14.39 15.98 10.40
C GLY A 55 -14.75 16.82 11.62
N GLY A 56 -13.77 17.58 12.13
CA GLY A 56 -13.95 18.44 13.30
C GLY A 56 -14.81 19.68 13.03
N GLY A 57 -15.62 20.03 14.03
CA GLY A 57 -16.34 21.31 14.13
C GLY A 57 -17.20 21.31 15.40
N GLY A 58 -16.73 21.99 16.44
CA GLY A 58 -17.21 21.83 17.82
C GLY A 58 -18.53 22.51 18.19
N GLY A 59 -19.00 22.21 19.41
CA GLY A 59 -20.03 22.97 20.10
C GLY A 59 -20.84 22.18 21.13
N GLY A 60 -20.33 22.08 22.36
CA GLY A 60 -21.05 22.15 23.65
C GLY A 60 -22.18 21.17 24.00
N GLY A 61 -22.06 20.56 25.19
CA GLY A 61 -23.21 20.13 26.00
C GLY A 61 -23.08 18.70 26.53
N GLY A 62 -23.03 18.55 27.85
CA GLY A 62 -22.69 17.30 28.54
C GLY A 62 -23.77 16.22 28.57
N GLY A 63 -23.34 15.02 28.96
CA GLY A 63 -24.20 13.87 29.25
C GLY A 63 -23.42 12.56 29.13
N GLY A 64 -23.07 11.96 30.26
CA GLY A 64 -22.14 10.84 30.34
C GLY A 64 -22.60 9.49 29.77
N GLY A 65 -21.61 8.67 29.44
CA GLY A 65 -21.71 7.24 29.15
C GLY A 65 -20.36 6.75 28.60
N GLY A 66 -19.72 5.80 29.31
CA GLY A 66 -18.35 5.30 29.01
C GLY A 66 -18.20 4.83 27.55
N GLY A 67 -17.08 5.08 26.88
CA GLY A 67 -15.82 4.35 27.06
C GLY A 67 -15.99 2.91 26.57
N GLY A 68 -15.41 2.44 25.46
CA GLY A 68 -14.52 3.04 24.48
C GLY A 68 -14.14 1.99 23.42
N GLY A 69 -13.27 2.36 22.47
CA GLY A 69 -12.48 1.43 21.66
C GLY A 69 -13.24 0.68 20.55
N GLY A 70 -12.76 0.78 19.31
CA GLY A 70 -13.30 0.07 18.15
C GLY A 70 -13.55 -1.40 18.46
N SER A 71 -14.82 -1.79 18.52
CA SER A 71 -15.22 -3.10 19.00
C SER A 71 -15.33 -4.06 17.82
N ASN A 72 -14.56 -5.16 17.89
CA ASN A 72 -14.63 -6.31 16.98
C ASN A 72 -15.96 -7.07 17.19
N ILE A 73 -17.09 -6.43 16.88
CA ILE A 73 -18.44 -6.96 17.09
C ILE A 73 -18.78 -7.94 15.97
N ILE A 74 -19.23 -9.13 16.35
CA ILE A 74 -19.70 -10.18 15.44
C ILE A 74 -21.25 -10.03 15.35
N VAL A 75 -21.77 -9.31 14.35
CA VAL A 75 -23.21 -9.25 14.00
C VAL A 75 -23.66 -10.47 13.18
N LEU A 76 -24.65 -11.21 13.69
CA LEU A 76 -25.28 -12.36 13.04
C LEU A 76 -26.70 -12.03 12.60
N VAL A 77 -27.24 -12.84 11.69
CA VAL A 77 -28.68 -12.92 11.41
C VAL A 77 -29.16 -14.33 11.72
N ILE A 78 -30.00 -14.47 12.74
CA ILE A 78 -30.58 -15.74 13.17
C ILE A 78 -32.10 -15.58 13.11
N ASP A 79 -32.79 -16.48 12.40
CA ASP A 79 -34.25 -16.45 12.23
C ASP A 79 -34.79 -15.09 11.74
N GLY A 80 -34.05 -14.44 10.82
CA GLY A 80 -34.39 -13.12 10.29
C GLY A 80 -34.12 -11.94 11.22
N GLN A 81 -33.61 -12.16 12.43
CA GLN A 81 -33.26 -11.11 13.39
C GLN A 81 -31.76 -10.79 13.34
N ARG A 82 -31.42 -9.50 13.20
CA ARG A 82 -30.04 -9.00 13.32
C ARG A 82 -29.67 -8.92 14.80
N CYS A 83 -28.58 -9.55 15.20
CA CYS A 83 -28.17 -9.66 16.60
C CYS A 83 -26.64 -9.67 16.71
N THR A 84 -26.10 -9.48 17.91
CA THR A 84 -24.65 -9.49 18.20
C THR A 84 -24.27 -10.78 18.90
N PHE A 85 -23.24 -11.48 18.43
CA PHE A 85 -22.72 -12.68 19.07
C PHE A 85 -22.27 -12.38 20.51
N ALA A 86 -22.88 -13.08 21.46
CA ALA A 86 -22.69 -12.92 22.90
C ALA A 86 -21.89 -14.07 23.53
N GLY A 87 -21.29 -14.94 22.70
CA GLY A 87 -20.48 -16.07 23.17
C GLY A 87 -21.30 -17.32 23.49
N LEU A 88 -20.71 -18.22 24.28
CA LEU A 88 -21.30 -19.52 24.64
C LEU A 88 -22.54 -19.31 25.53
N LYS A 89 -23.66 -19.98 25.21
CA LYS A 89 -24.83 -19.97 26.09
C LYS A 89 -24.50 -20.69 27.40
N ASN A 90 -24.82 -20.09 28.55
CA ASN A 90 -24.54 -20.69 29.86
C ASN A 90 -25.78 -20.59 30.77
N PRO A 91 -26.36 -21.71 31.24
CA PRO A 91 -25.97 -23.10 30.98
C PRO A 91 -26.25 -23.55 29.54
N GLN A 92 -25.53 -24.58 29.08
CA GLN A 92 -25.86 -25.26 27.83
C GLN A 92 -27.20 -25.99 27.98
N PRO A 93 -28.13 -25.85 27.04
CA PRO A 93 -29.36 -26.64 27.01
C PRO A 93 -29.07 -28.13 26.92
N GLU A 94 -29.98 -28.96 27.44
CA GLU A 94 -29.91 -30.42 27.26
C GLU A 94 -29.88 -30.80 25.78
N LYS A 95 -29.19 -31.88 25.42
CA LYS A 95 -28.95 -32.29 24.01
C LYS A 95 -30.21 -32.67 23.22
N ASN A 96 -31.33 -32.88 23.92
CA ASN A 96 -32.65 -33.11 23.33
C ASN A 96 -33.42 -31.80 23.05
N ASP A 97 -32.91 -30.64 23.49
CA ASP A 97 -33.53 -29.34 23.25
C ASP A 97 -33.57 -29.07 21.73
N PRO A 98 -34.71 -28.62 21.16
CA PRO A 98 -34.83 -28.32 19.74
C PRO A 98 -33.76 -27.38 19.18
N VAL A 99 -33.16 -26.52 20.01
CA VAL A 99 -32.08 -25.60 19.60
C VAL A 99 -30.82 -26.31 19.10
N TRP A 100 -30.64 -27.58 19.46
CA TRP A 100 -29.55 -28.40 18.92
C TRP A 100 -29.80 -28.82 17.47
N GLU A 101 -31.02 -28.67 16.92
CA GLU A 101 -31.37 -29.04 15.54
C GLU A 101 -30.97 -30.50 15.19
N GLY A 102 -30.93 -31.38 16.19
CA GLY A 102 -30.49 -32.78 16.04
C GLY A 102 -28.97 -33.00 16.10
N HIS A 103 -28.17 -31.95 16.27
CA HIS A 103 -26.72 -32.04 16.40
C HIS A 103 -26.28 -32.50 17.79
N THR A 104 -25.34 -33.46 17.82
CA THR A 104 -24.74 -33.98 19.06
C THR A 104 -23.39 -33.35 19.38
N ASP A 105 -22.75 -32.73 18.39
CA ASP A 105 -21.47 -32.03 18.46
C ASP A 105 -21.66 -30.51 18.64
N GLY A 106 -20.56 -29.75 18.66
CA GLY A 106 -20.58 -28.29 18.81
C GLY A 106 -21.12 -27.80 20.17
N ALA A 107 -21.59 -26.55 20.16
CA ALA A 107 -22.18 -25.90 21.32
C ALA A 107 -23.32 -24.95 20.92
N ILE A 108 -24.16 -24.61 21.89
CA ILE A 108 -25.16 -23.54 21.75
C ILE A 108 -24.51 -22.22 22.11
N TYR A 109 -24.63 -21.26 21.22
CA TYR A 109 -24.19 -19.88 21.42
C TYR A 109 -25.39 -18.96 21.60
N ALA A 110 -25.15 -17.79 22.16
CA ALA A 110 -26.14 -16.75 22.32
C ALA A 110 -25.88 -15.62 21.33
N CYS A 111 -26.93 -15.11 20.72
CA CYS A 111 -26.93 -13.88 19.93
C CYS A 111 -27.84 -12.85 20.57
N GLU A 112 -27.30 -11.71 20.98
CA GLU A 112 -27.99 -10.65 21.70
C GLU A 112 -28.61 -9.63 20.74
N VAL A 113 -29.93 -9.50 20.80
CA VAL A 113 -30.68 -8.39 20.21
C VAL A 113 -30.73 -7.27 21.25
N ALA A 114 -30.11 -6.14 20.95
CA ALA A 114 -30.09 -5.00 21.86
C ALA A 114 -31.51 -4.42 22.07
N PRO A 115 -31.81 -3.88 23.26
CA PRO A 115 -33.09 -3.20 23.50
C PRO A 115 -33.24 -1.98 22.58
N GLU A 116 -34.45 -1.76 22.06
CA GLU A 116 -34.78 -0.55 21.30
C GLU A 116 -35.60 0.41 22.16
N VAL A 117 -35.17 1.68 22.22
CA VAL A 117 -35.93 2.76 22.87
C VAL A 117 -36.64 3.58 21.80
N ARG A 118 -37.97 3.66 21.88
CA ARG A 118 -38.82 4.50 21.03
C ARG A 118 -39.59 5.48 21.92
N VAL A 119 -40.04 6.60 21.37
CA VAL A 119 -40.81 7.58 22.16
C VAL A 119 -42.08 6.90 22.71
N GLY A 120 -42.16 6.75 24.03
CA GLY A 120 -43.27 6.10 24.73
C GLY A 120 -43.21 4.57 24.84
N SER A 121 -42.13 3.90 24.42
CA SER A 121 -41.99 2.43 24.54
C SER A 121 -40.53 1.98 24.62
N ILE A 122 -40.26 0.95 25.43
CA ILE A 122 -38.97 0.24 25.47
C ILE A 122 -39.23 -1.20 25.05
N ILE A 123 -38.55 -1.65 23.99
CA ILE A 123 -38.51 -3.06 23.59
C ILE A 123 -37.33 -3.68 24.32
N ALA A 124 -37.61 -4.65 25.20
CA ALA A 124 -36.56 -5.38 25.90
C ALA A 124 -35.69 -6.14 24.90
N GLY A 125 -34.38 -6.08 25.10
CA GLY A 125 -33.45 -6.94 24.39
C GLY A 125 -33.67 -8.41 24.78
N PHE A 126 -33.27 -9.31 23.90
CA PHE A 126 -33.39 -10.74 24.14
C PHE A 126 -32.22 -11.49 23.50
N GLN A 127 -31.97 -12.71 23.96
CA GLN A 127 -30.95 -13.58 23.40
C GLN A 127 -31.59 -14.68 22.56
N ILE A 128 -31.12 -14.82 21.33
CA ILE A 128 -31.49 -15.91 20.43
C ILE A 128 -30.42 -17.00 20.57
N PRO A 129 -30.76 -18.18 21.09
CA PRO A 129 -29.83 -19.27 21.18
C PRO A 129 -29.73 -19.97 19.81
N PHE A 130 -28.52 -20.36 19.40
CA PHE A 130 -28.33 -21.07 18.13
C PHE A 130 -27.20 -22.09 18.25
N TRP A 131 -27.31 -23.20 17.52
CA TRP A 131 -26.23 -24.19 17.44
C TRP A 131 -25.13 -23.74 16.45
N ALA A 132 -23.88 -24.00 16.83
CA ALA A 132 -22.77 -24.00 15.88
C ALA A 132 -21.70 -25.04 16.27
N ALA A 133 -21.10 -25.69 15.27
CA ALA A 133 -20.01 -26.65 15.46
C ALA A 133 -18.77 -26.01 16.12
N ALA A 134 -18.50 -24.74 15.84
CA ALA A 134 -17.41 -23.94 16.37
C ALA A 134 -17.91 -22.51 16.62
N PRO A 135 -17.26 -21.73 17.52
CA PRO A 135 -17.67 -20.35 17.74
C PRO A 135 -17.52 -19.56 16.42
N PRO A 136 -18.52 -18.71 16.06
CA PRO A 136 -18.37 -17.75 14.98
C PRO A 136 -17.06 -16.97 15.09
N ALA A 137 -16.32 -16.89 13.99
CA ALA A 137 -15.07 -16.15 13.89
C ALA A 137 -15.20 -15.05 12.84
N LEU A 138 -14.51 -13.93 13.06
CA LEU A 138 -14.42 -12.86 12.07
C LEU A 138 -13.58 -13.35 10.87
N PRO A 139 -13.93 -12.93 9.64
CA PRO A 139 -13.05 -13.16 8.51
C PRO A 139 -11.70 -12.43 8.73
N PRO A 140 -10.61 -12.89 8.08
CA PRO A 140 -9.36 -12.15 8.05
C PRO A 140 -9.58 -10.69 7.62
N PRO A 141 -8.80 -9.72 8.15
CA PRO A 141 -8.86 -8.33 7.69
C PRO A 141 -8.44 -8.24 6.22
N ASP A 142 -8.91 -7.20 5.52
CA ASP A 142 -8.48 -6.94 4.14
C ASP A 142 -6.97 -6.67 4.10
N PRO A 143 -6.17 -7.52 3.41
CA PRO A 143 -4.73 -7.33 3.34
C PRO A 143 -4.33 -6.03 2.63
N ARG A 144 -5.15 -5.48 1.73
CA ARG A 144 -4.88 -4.18 1.08
C ARG A 144 -4.98 -3.01 2.06
N VAL A 145 -5.92 -3.07 3.01
CA VAL A 145 -6.04 -2.05 4.07
C VAL A 145 -4.80 -2.08 4.96
N LEU A 146 -4.36 -3.28 5.38
CA LEU A 146 -3.11 -3.42 6.14
C LEU A 146 -1.87 -3.00 5.33
N ALA A 147 -1.83 -3.28 4.03
CA ALA A 147 -0.77 -2.80 3.16
C ALA A 147 -0.70 -1.26 3.12
N GLN A 148 -1.85 -0.58 3.02
CA GLN A 148 -1.90 0.88 3.05
C GLN A 148 -1.45 1.44 4.41
N GLN A 149 -1.87 0.83 5.52
CA GLN A 149 -1.40 1.23 6.85
C GLN A 149 0.12 1.06 7.01
N ALA A 150 0.68 -0.03 6.47
CA ALA A 150 2.12 -0.23 6.44
C ALA A 150 2.82 0.88 5.62
N VAL A 151 2.28 1.24 4.46
CA VAL A 151 2.77 2.35 3.61
C VAL A 151 2.71 3.70 4.35
N ASP A 152 1.60 4.01 5.01
CA ASP A 152 1.42 5.27 5.72
C ASP A 152 2.47 5.42 6.85
N SER A 153 2.84 4.31 7.50
CA SER A 153 3.90 4.28 8.52
C SER A 153 5.33 4.45 7.98
N MET A 154 5.54 4.37 6.66
CA MET A 154 6.85 4.58 6.04
C MET A 154 7.23 6.06 5.98
N ASN A 155 6.26 6.98 6.06
CA ASN A 155 6.49 8.42 5.96
C ASN A 155 7.33 8.78 4.70
N LEU A 156 6.94 8.20 3.56
CA LEU A 156 7.59 8.43 2.27
C LEU A 156 7.50 9.90 1.88
N LYS A 157 8.58 10.41 1.27
CA LYS A 157 8.72 11.81 0.88
C LYS A 157 9.31 11.93 -0.51
N ALA A 158 9.16 13.13 -1.09
CA ALA A 158 9.94 13.53 -2.25
C ALA A 158 11.44 13.47 -1.94
N ILE A 159 12.25 13.26 -2.98
CA ILE A 159 13.70 13.35 -2.86
C ILE A 159 14.14 14.76 -2.47
N ASN A 160 15.33 14.89 -1.89
CA ASN A 160 16.01 16.18 -1.88
C ASN A 160 16.75 16.34 -3.20
N ILE A 161 16.54 17.45 -3.90
CA ILE A 161 17.22 17.71 -5.18
C ILE A 161 18.67 18.11 -4.91
N GLY A 162 19.60 17.31 -5.42
CA GLY A 162 20.95 17.75 -5.73
C GLY A 162 21.03 18.13 -7.21
N ILE A 163 21.51 19.34 -7.52
CA ILE A 163 21.67 19.82 -8.89
C ILE A 163 22.79 20.83 -8.99
N VAL A 164 23.50 20.85 -10.13
CA VAL A 164 24.40 21.96 -10.52
C VAL A 164 23.93 22.63 -11.82
N PRO A 165 23.87 23.98 -11.87
CA PRO A 165 24.14 24.92 -10.77
C PRO A 165 23.10 24.82 -9.64
N GLU A 166 23.47 25.17 -8.40
CA GLU A 166 22.54 25.10 -7.27
C GLU A 166 21.55 26.28 -7.24
N ASP A 167 20.39 26.12 -6.60
CA ASP A 167 19.42 27.21 -6.36
C ASP A 167 19.88 28.10 -5.21
N ARG A 168 20.94 28.88 -5.45
CA ARG A 168 21.45 29.87 -4.51
C ARG A 168 21.98 31.10 -5.23
N PRO A 169 22.00 32.28 -4.57
CA PRO A 169 22.54 33.50 -5.16
C PRO A 169 23.96 33.31 -5.68
N GLY A 170 24.22 33.75 -6.92
CA GLY A 170 25.52 33.67 -7.56
C GLY A 170 25.84 32.35 -8.26
N SER A 171 25.03 31.29 -8.07
CA SER A 171 25.18 30.04 -8.82
C SER A 171 24.54 30.18 -10.21
N ILE A 172 25.39 30.29 -11.23
CA ILE A 172 24.99 30.39 -12.64
C ILE A 172 25.68 29.28 -13.42
N GLY A 173 24.88 28.45 -14.09
CA GLY A 173 25.37 27.44 -15.00
C GLY A 173 25.69 28.05 -16.37
N ILE A 174 26.65 27.46 -17.08
CA ILE A 174 27.02 27.92 -18.41
C ILE A 174 26.25 27.09 -19.44
N ILE A 175 25.57 27.74 -20.39
CA ILE A 175 24.91 27.04 -21.48
C ILE A 175 25.92 26.20 -22.28
N GLY A 176 25.50 25.03 -22.74
CA GLY A 176 26.37 24.06 -23.41
C GLY A 176 27.24 23.22 -22.46
N LEU A 177 27.35 23.59 -21.17
CA LEU A 177 27.90 22.69 -20.15
C LEU A 177 26.80 21.82 -19.53
N PRO A 178 27.11 20.58 -19.14
CA PRO A 178 26.13 19.67 -18.56
C PRO A 178 25.79 20.07 -17.12
N SER A 179 24.50 20.24 -16.85
CA SER A 179 23.93 20.18 -15.51
C SER A 179 23.88 18.72 -15.04
N TRP A 180 24.28 18.48 -13.79
CA TRP A 180 24.18 17.16 -13.16
C TRP A 180 23.02 17.18 -12.17
N MET A 181 22.27 16.07 -12.08
CA MET A 181 21.22 15.90 -11.09
C MET A 181 21.44 14.63 -10.26
N TRP A 182 21.15 14.70 -8.97
CA TRP A 182 21.20 13.56 -8.06
C TRP A 182 20.20 13.73 -6.90
N VAL A 183 20.06 12.69 -6.08
CA VAL A 183 19.34 12.71 -4.82
C VAL A 183 20.32 13.12 -3.73
N GLU A 184 20.13 14.31 -3.16
CA GLU A 184 20.95 14.79 -2.06
C GLU A 184 20.61 14.02 -0.78
N ALA A 185 21.64 13.48 -0.11
CA ALA A 185 21.50 12.68 1.12
C ALA A 185 20.36 11.64 1.05
N PRO A 186 20.46 10.61 0.17
CA PRO A 186 19.41 9.61 0.01
C PRO A 186 19.17 8.85 1.32
N ALA A 187 17.89 8.63 1.64
CA ALA A 187 17.45 7.94 2.85
C ALA A 187 16.37 6.90 2.51
N GLU A 188 16.07 6.01 3.48
CA GLU A 188 15.05 4.96 3.30
C GLU A 188 13.68 5.52 2.88
N ASN A 189 13.27 6.68 3.41
CA ASN A 189 11.98 7.28 3.10
C ASN A 189 12.00 8.27 1.92
N THR A 190 13.16 8.51 1.29
CA THR A 190 13.28 9.36 0.08
C THR A 190 13.73 8.59 -1.17
N MET A 191 14.41 7.44 -0.99
CA MET A 191 14.85 6.57 -2.10
C MET A 191 14.52 5.08 -1.87
N GLY A 192 14.47 4.64 -0.62
CA GLY A 192 14.28 3.24 -0.27
C GLY A 192 15.54 2.38 -0.47
N PRO A 193 15.44 1.06 -0.23
CA PRO A 193 14.22 0.36 0.19
C PRO A 193 13.83 0.69 1.63
N ILE A 194 12.53 0.64 1.93
CA ILE A 194 12.00 0.73 3.30
C ILE A 194 10.92 -0.33 3.51
N THR A 195 11.02 -1.05 4.62
CA THR A 195 10.10 -2.15 4.96
C THR A 195 9.29 -1.78 6.20
N ARG A 196 7.97 -1.95 6.13
CA ARG A 196 7.05 -1.79 7.27
C ARG A 196 5.99 -2.87 7.23
N SER A 197 5.39 -3.15 8.39
CA SER A 197 4.29 -4.11 8.51
C SER A 197 3.14 -3.50 9.30
N ALA A 198 1.94 -3.97 9.00
CA ALA A 198 0.74 -3.68 9.79
C ALA A 198 0.08 -4.99 10.19
N SER A 199 -0.47 -5.03 11.39
CA SER A 199 -1.10 -6.22 11.95
C SER A 199 -2.47 -5.90 12.53
N ALA A 200 -3.43 -6.79 12.29
CA ALA A 200 -4.74 -6.73 12.92
C ALA A 200 -5.23 -8.15 13.21
N ARG A 201 -5.72 -8.38 14.44
CA ARG A 201 -6.31 -9.67 14.86
C ARG A 201 -5.40 -10.88 14.59
N GLY A 202 -4.08 -10.72 14.82
CA GLY A 202 -3.08 -11.78 14.59
C GLY A 202 -2.64 -11.97 13.14
N TYR A 203 -3.30 -11.30 12.18
CA TYR A 203 -2.87 -11.26 10.79
C TYR A 203 -1.86 -10.14 10.59
N THR A 204 -0.89 -10.35 9.69
CA THR A 204 0.16 -9.37 9.38
C THR A 204 0.37 -9.28 7.87
N VAL A 205 0.52 -8.05 7.38
CA VAL A 205 0.97 -7.73 6.03
C VAL A 205 2.27 -6.95 6.12
N THR A 206 3.22 -7.29 5.25
CA THR A 206 4.50 -6.61 5.12
C THR A 206 4.58 -5.94 3.75
N ALA A 207 5.00 -4.69 3.74
CA ALA A 207 5.19 -3.86 2.55
C ALA A 207 6.64 -3.39 2.46
N VAL A 208 7.19 -3.38 1.24
CA VAL A 208 8.53 -2.91 0.89
C VAL A 208 8.41 -1.86 -0.21
N ALA A 209 8.82 -0.64 0.08
CA ALA A 209 8.79 0.46 -0.89
C ALA A 209 10.20 0.80 -1.38
N LYS A 210 10.35 1.04 -2.68
CA LYS A 210 11.60 1.54 -3.30
C LYS A 210 11.30 2.47 -4.48
N VAL A 211 12.13 3.48 -4.69
CA VAL A 211 12.10 4.28 -5.93
C VAL A 211 12.58 3.42 -7.09
N THR A 212 11.83 3.43 -8.19
CA THR A 212 12.17 2.73 -9.43
C THR A 212 12.78 3.65 -10.49
N LYS A 213 12.35 4.92 -10.51
CA LYS A 213 12.90 5.96 -11.39
C LYS A 213 12.58 7.35 -10.85
N ILE A 214 13.37 8.32 -11.30
CA ILE A 214 13.12 9.74 -11.10
C ILE A 214 13.01 10.38 -12.48
N VAL A 215 11.92 11.12 -12.73
CA VAL A 215 11.74 11.90 -13.95
C VAL A 215 11.96 13.36 -13.63
N TRP A 216 12.96 13.95 -14.27
CA TRP A 216 13.30 15.36 -14.16
C TRP A 216 12.68 16.11 -15.32
N ASN A 217 11.82 17.10 -15.05
CA ASN A 217 11.44 18.11 -16.03
C ASN A 217 12.41 19.28 -15.88
N MET A 218 13.13 19.60 -16.95
CA MET A 218 14.21 20.59 -16.90
C MET A 218 13.72 22.03 -17.10
N GLY A 219 12.41 22.25 -17.25
CA GLY A 219 11.83 23.58 -17.43
C GLY A 219 12.08 24.21 -18.81
N ASP A 220 12.85 23.55 -19.68
CA ASP A 220 13.10 23.94 -21.08
C ASP A 220 12.25 23.15 -22.09
N GLY A 221 11.25 22.41 -21.59
CA GLY A 221 10.39 21.52 -22.37
C GLY A 221 10.93 20.10 -22.54
N ARG A 222 12.10 19.78 -21.96
CA ARG A 222 12.69 18.43 -21.99
C ARG A 222 12.58 17.73 -20.65
N THR A 223 12.55 16.40 -20.71
CA THR A 223 12.54 15.53 -19.55
C THR A 223 13.69 14.53 -19.58
N VAL A 224 14.31 14.26 -18.43
CA VAL A 224 15.36 13.25 -18.25
C VAL A 224 14.87 12.19 -17.26
N THR A 225 14.97 10.91 -17.61
CA THR A 225 14.62 9.81 -16.70
C THR A 225 15.88 9.15 -16.17
N CYS A 226 16.02 9.06 -14.85
CA CYS A 226 17.16 8.45 -14.18
C CYS A 226 16.67 7.28 -13.30
N THR A 227 17.31 6.12 -13.40
CA THR A 227 16.89 4.86 -12.73
C THR A 227 17.56 4.62 -11.38
N GLY A 228 18.23 5.63 -10.83
CA GLY A 228 18.91 5.56 -9.53
C GLY A 228 19.09 6.96 -8.93
N PRO A 229 19.82 7.07 -7.81
CA PRO A 229 19.98 8.34 -7.11
C PRO A 229 20.84 9.37 -7.87
N GLY A 230 21.47 9.00 -8.98
CA GLY A 230 22.42 9.87 -9.69
C GLY A 230 23.80 9.93 -9.01
N THR A 231 24.71 10.67 -9.62
CA THR A 231 26.09 10.85 -9.14
C THR A 231 26.25 12.30 -8.69
N PRO A 232 26.58 12.55 -7.40
CA PRO A 232 26.86 13.89 -6.93
C PRO A 232 27.98 14.55 -7.73
N TYR A 233 27.80 15.82 -8.07
CA TYR A 233 28.84 16.59 -8.74
C TYR A 233 29.97 16.95 -7.76
N ALA A 234 31.19 17.02 -8.28
CA ALA A 234 32.36 17.56 -7.62
C ALA A 234 33.12 18.46 -8.60
N ASP A 235 33.72 19.54 -8.10
CA ASP A 235 34.39 20.55 -8.95
C ASP A 235 35.49 19.96 -9.84
N SER A 236 36.11 18.85 -9.42
CA SER A 236 37.12 18.13 -10.20
C SER A 236 36.61 17.57 -11.52
N TYR A 237 35.29 17.38 -11.69
CA TYR A 237 34.69 16.91 -12.94
C TYR A 237 34.59 18.02 -14.00
N GLY A 238 34.54 19.28 -13.58
CA GLY A 238 34.50 20.43 -14.48
C GLY A 238 33.43 20.33 -15.57
N LYS A 239 33.86 20.12 -16.83
CA LYS A 239 32.99 20.11 -18.01
C LYS A 239 32.46 18.73 -18.39
N GLN A 240 32.79 17.69 -17.62
CA GLN A 240 32.39 16.32 -17.95
C GLN A 240 30.87 16.14 -17.83
N SER A 241 30.29 15.30 -18.68
CA SER A 241 28.90 14.86 -18.55
C SER A 241 28.74 13.93 -17.35
N SER A 242 27.60 14.04 -16.67
CA SER A 242 27.24 13.11 -15.60
C SER A 242 27.24 11.68 -16.12
N PRO A 243 27.86 10.73 -15.40
CA PRO A 243 27.87 9.33 -15.80
C PRO A 243 26.49 8.66 -15.63
N THR A 244 25.57 9.28 -14.88
CA THR A 244 24.28 8.67 -14.51
C THR A 244 23.07 9.52 -14.81
N CYS A 245 23.13 10.84 -14.60
CA CYS A 245 21.95 11.71 -14.67
C CYS A 245 22.37 13.16 -14.91
N GLY A 246 22.09 13.68 -16.11
CA GLY A 246 22.44 15.05 -16.48
C GLY A 246 21.67 15.56 -17.68
N HIS A 247 21.76 16.88 -17.90
CA HIS A 247 21.08 17.60 -18.97
C HIS A 247 21.94 18.78 -19.46
N THR A 248 21.80 19.17 -20.73
CA THR A 248 22.51 20.35 -21.26
C THR A 248 21.52 21.39 -21.79
N TYR A 249 21.54 22.57 -21.16
CA TYR A 249 20.78 23.71 -21.62
C TYR A 249 21.46 24.40 -22.80
N THR A 250 20.65 24.89 -23.74
CA THR A 250 21.14 25.56 -24.97
C THR A 250 20.75 27.02 -25.05
N ARG A 251 19.97 27.52 -24.07
CA ARG A 251 19.49 28.89 -24.00
C ARG A 251 19.71 29.42 -22.59
N GLN A 252 20.02 30.70 -22.50
CA GLN A 252 20.09 31.40 -21.22
C GLN A 252 18.67 31.61 -20.66
N GLY A 253 18.56 31.62 -19.34
CA GLY A 253 17.29 31.82 -18.67
C GLY A 253 17.27 31.26 -17.26
N ARG A 254 16.17 31.54 -16.56
CA ARG A 254 15.83 30.90 -15.29
C ARG A 254 14.86 29.76 -15.57
N TYR A 255 15.18 28.58 -15.05
CA TYR A 255 14.41 27.36 -15.26
C TYR A 255 13.92 26.81 -13.94
N THR A 256 12.63 26.52 -13.84
CA THR A 256 12.07 25.73 -12.74
C THR A 256 12.19 24.26 -13.12
N VAL A 257 13.02 23.54 -12.38
CA VAL A 257 13.27 22.10 -12.55
C VAL A 257 12.39 21.34 -11.56
N SER A 258 11.66 20.33 -12.01
CA SER A 258 10.91 19.43 -11.14
C SER A 258 11.46 18.01 -11.19
N ALA A 259 11.53 17.34 -10.04
CA ALA A 259 11.90 15.94 -9.94
C ALA A 259 10.74 15.13 -9.37
N THR A 260 10.22 14.20 -10.17
CA THR A 260 9.16 13.26 -9.76
C THR A 260 9.77 11.89 -9.49
N SER A 261 9.81 11.47 -8.23
CA SER A 261 10.24 10.13 -7.83
C SER A 261 9.07 9.16 -7.88
N TYR A 262 9.21 8.09 -8.67
CA TYR A 262 8.21 7.04 -8.80
C TYR A 262 8.61 5.86 -7.92
N TRP A 263 7.76 5.56 -6.96
CA TRP A 263 7.90 4.45 -6.03
C TRP A 263 7.03 3.27 -6.45
N THR A 264 7.57 2.08 -6.25
CA THR A 264 6.79 0.85 -6.23
C THR A 264 6.84 0.28 -4.82
N VAL A 265 5.67 0.12 -4.22
CA VAL A 265 5.50 -0.66 -3.00
C VAL A 265 5.07 -2.06 -3.39
N GLU A 266 5.82 -3.08 -2.99
CA GLU A 266 5.45 -4.48 -3.09
C GLU A 266 4.99 -4.94 -1.69
N TRP A 267 3.85 -5.62 -1.59
CA TRP A 267 3.35 -6.11 -0.31
C TRP A 267 2.88 -7.56 -0.38
N ALA A 268 2.96 -8.25 0.76
CA ALA A 268 2.53 -9.63 0.92
C ALA A 268 1.99 -9.89 2.33
N GLY A 269 0.91 -10.67 2.42
CA GLY A 269 0.35 -11.14 3.68
C GLY A 269 -1.05 -11.71 3.49
N ILE A 270 -1.49 -12.54 4.44
CA ILE A 270 -2.84 -13.17 4.43
C ILE A 270 -3.08 -13.95 3.11
N GLY A 271 -2.05 -14.62 2.59
CA GLY A 271 -2.12 -15.39 1.34
C GLY A 271 -2.22 -14.56 0.05
N GLN A 272 -2.17 -13.23 0.15
CA GLN A 272 -2.24 -12.33 -1.01
C GLN A 272 -0.96 -11.51 -1.15
N THR A 273 -0.74 -11.01 -2.37
CA THR A 273 0.34 -10.08 -2.71
C THR A 273 -0.20 -8.97 -3.61
N GLY A 274 0.51 -7.86 -3.69
CA GLY A 274 0.16 -6.78 -4.59
C GLY A 274 1.21 -5.69 -4.70
N THR A 275 0.91 -4.71 -5.55
CA THR A 275 1.73 -3.51 -5.71
C THR A 275 0.90 -2.24 -5.54
N ILE A 276 1.54 -1.18 -5.03
CA ILE A 276 0.97 0.15 -4.90
C ILE A 276 1.96 1.14 -5.52
N PRO A 277 1.62 1.78 -6.66
CA PRO A 277 2.42 2.86 -7.21
C PRO A 277 2.17 4.16 -6.43
N ILE A 278 3.24 4.89 -6.13
CA ILE A 278 3.19 6.19 -5.44
C ILE A 278 4.20 7.11 -6.11
N ASP A 279 3.90 8.39 -6.24
CA ASP A 279 4.87 9.37 -6.71
C ASP A 279 4.89 10.63 -5.86
N PHE A 280 6.06 11.27 -5.83
CA PHE A 280 6.26 12.54 -5.15
C PHE A 280 7.03 13.48 -6.06
N THR A 281 6.60 14.74 -6.12
CA THR A 281 7.29 15.77 -6.90
C THR A 281 7.83 16.86 -6.00
N THR A 282 9.06 17.28 -6.27
CA THR A 282 9.69 18.46 -5.67
C THR A 282 10.28 19.35 -6.78
N THR A 283 10.53 20.62 -6.49
CA THR A 283 10.98 21.61 -7.47
C THR A 283 12.15 22.44 -6.93
N THR A 284 13.00 22.90 -7.84
CA THR A 284 14.09 23.84 -7.57
C THR A 284 14.24 24.81 -8.74
N ASN A 285 14.90 25.95 -8.56
CA ASN A 285 15.17 26.88 -9.65
C ASN A 285 16.66 26.95 -9.96
N ILE A 286 16.99 26.99 -11.24
CA ILE A 286 18.36 27.18 -11.68
C ILE A 286 18.46 28.34 -12.66
N THR A 287 19.64 28.92 -12.77
CA THR A 287 19.94 29.98 -13.73
C THR A 287 21.03 29.55 -14.68
N MET A 288 20.78 29.67 -15.98
CA MET A 288 21.73 29.40 -17.04
C MET A 288 22.08 30.68 -17.78
N GLY A 289 23.37 30.89 -18.05
CA GLY A 289 23.89 32.06 -18.76
C GLY A 289 25.04 31.70 -19.71
N GLU A 290 25.52 32.71 -20.42
CA GLU A 290 26.70 32.58 -21.28
C GLU A 290 27.99 32.90 -20.52
N SER A 291 29.09 32.23 -20.88
CA SER A 291 30.41 32.65 -20.43
C SER A 291 30.83 33.90 -21.20
N GLN A 292 30.67 35.07 -20.59
CA GLN A 292 31.18 36.32 -21.15
C GLN A 292 32.69 36.44 -20.83
N VAL A 293 33.54 36.31 -21.85
CA VAL A 293 34.98 36.59 -21.72
C VAL A 293 35.17 38.10 -21.85
N ILE A 294 35.53 38.77 -20.76
CA ILE A 294 36.01 40.15 -20.81
C ILE A 294 37.50 40.09 -21.18
N ASN A 295 37.82 40.32 -22.46
CA ASN A 295 39.19 40.60 -22.86
C ASN A 295 39.56 42.02 -22.40
N GLN A 296 40.17 42.15 -21.21
CA GLN A 296 40.89 43.37 -20.86
C GLN A 296 42.20 43.38 -21.65
N ARG A 297 42.30 44.30 -22.62
CA ARG A 297 43.56 44.65 -23.30
C ARG A 297 44.28 45.74 -22.52
#